data_AF-A0A2S0U3Q7-F1
#
_entry.id   AF-A0A2S0U3Q7-F1
#
_cell.length_a   1.000
_cell.length_b   1.000
_cell.length_c   1.000
_cell.angle_alpha   90.00
_cell.angle_beta   90.00
_cell.angle_gamma   90.00
#
_symmetry.space_group_name_H-M   'P 1'
#
loop_
_entity.id
_entity.type
_entity.pdbx_description
1 polymer ?
#
loop_
_entity_poly.entity_id
_entity_poly.type
_entity_poly.pdbx_seq_one_letter_code
_entity_poly.pdbx_strand_id
1 'polypeptide(L)'
;MTREIKSKFIKKLDKSKNLINKFITLDIETFVKDNVLIPYCISIYDGKKSYSFGLWDYETHEMMIIDCLKSIMIRKYNRYNIYIHNMAKFDIIFLLKYLVKLGEVKPIIHNGRLISVNFTFGENLEYGFQFKDSYLILLASLDKLTKGFGVKTVKSIFPHFFINETNLDYIGEVPDIKFFNKINPSDYNNYKKSFNNNWNLKYEVVKYCEIDCISLYQVITKFSNLIFSLFSKNIDNYPTLPSLAFAIFRSNFMDENSIPQISGQISKNIRKGYTGGAVDVYIPENPNGVKLYGYDVNALYPSQMQKWDMPVGNVTYFNGDITKIDVNAFGFFYCRIETPNDIKHPIIQTHVKINNTTRTVAPIGIWEDMIFSEELNNAKKYGYKF
;
A
#
# COMPACT_ATOMS: atom_id res chain seq x y z
N MET A 1 -31.87 -7.68 30.05
CA MET A 1 -32.30 -8.63 28.99
C MET A 1 -31.10 -8.90 28.09
N THR A 2 -30.78 -10.17 27.82
CA THR A 2 -29.74 -10.56 26.87
C THR A 2 -30.35 -11.16 25.61
N ARG A 3 -29.68 -11.02 24.47
CA ARG A 3 -30.07 -11.62 23.20
C ARG A 3 -28.84 -11.98 22.39
N GLU A 4 -28.68 -13.25 22.08
CA GLU A 4 -27.64 -13.71 21.16
C GLU A 4 -27.90 -13.17 19.75
N ILE A 5 -26.83 -12.68 19.10
CA ILE A 5 -26.87 -12.12 17.76
C ILE A 5 -26.33 -13.15 16.79
N LYS A 6 -27.24 -13.73 16.00
CA LYS A 6 -26.87 -14.64 14.90
C LYS A 6 -25.98 -13.90 13.91
N SER A 7 -24.71 -14.30 13.88
CA SER A 7 -23.69 -13.70 13.02
C SER A 7 -23.06 -14.78 12.16
N LYS A 8 -22.76 -14.47 10.90
CA LYS A 8 -21.87 -15.32 10.10
C LYS A 8 -20.45 -15.14 10.60
N PHE A 9 -19.62 -16.16 10.50
CA PHE A 9 -18.20 -16.06 10.86
C PHE A 9 -17.33 -15.82 9.62
N ILE A 10 -16.20 -15.15 9.82
CA ILE A 10 -15.20 -14.97 8.77
C ILE A 10 -14.68 -16.34 8.37
N LYS A 11 -14.78 -16.66 7.08
CA LYS A 11 -14.35 -17.95 6.54
C LYS A 11 -12.82 -18.09 6.58
N LYS A 12 -12.35 -19.24 7.06
CA LYS A 12 -10.96 -19.69 6.87
C LYS A 12 -10.65 -19.82 5.37
N LEU A 13 -9.41 -19.62 4.98
CA LEU A 13 -8.97 -19.73 3.59
C LEU A 13 -7.98 -20.89 3.41
N ASP A 14 -8.04 -21.56 2.28
CA ASP A 14 -7.10 -22.64 1.96
C ASP A 14 -5.71 -22.11 1.60
N LYS A 15 -4.69 -22.92 1.89
CA LYS A 15 -3.32 -22.68 1.42
C LYS A 15 -3.23 -22.94 -0.09
N SER A 16 -2.39 -22.18 -0.78
CA SER A 16 -2.09 -22.40 -2.19
C SER A 16 -1.19 -23.62 -2.35
N LYS A 17 -1.53 -24.53 -3.26
CA LYS A 17 -0.76 -25.75 -3.51
C LYS A 17 0.56 -25.46 -4.24
N ASN A 18 0.52 -24.55 -5.21
CA ASN A 18 1.66 -24.21 -6.06
C ASN A 18 1.86 -22.71 -6.09
N LEU A 19 3.13 -22.31 -6.25
CA LEU A 19 3.52 -20.95 -6.54
C LEU A 19 3.16 -20.60 -7.98
N ILE A 20 2.53 -19.44 -8.17
CA ILE A 20 2.19 -18.87 -9.47
C ILE A 20 3.00 -17.60 -9.63
N ASN A 21 3.83 -17.54 -10.67
CA ASN A 21 4.58 -16.37 -11.07
C ASN A 21 4.34 -16.12 -12.57
N LYS A 22 3.14 -15.64 -12.90
CA LYS A 22 2.76 -15.28 -14.28
C LYS A 22 2.57 -13.78 -14.37
N PHE A 23 3.67 -13.07 -14.51
CA PHE A 23 3.63 -11.63 -14.61
C PHE A 23 4.73 -11.08 -15.50
N ILE A 24 4.50 -9.87 -15.97
CA ILE A 24 5.48 -9.00 -16.60
C ILE A 24 5.55 -7.70 -15.81
N THR A 25 6.59 -6.92 -16.03
CA THR A 25 6.71 -5.56 -15.50
C THR A 25 6.74 -4.55 -16.63
N LEU A 26 6.28 -3.34 -16.35
CA LEU A 26 6.23 -2.23 -17.29
C LEU A 26 6.60 -0.93 -16.58
N ASP A 27 7.27 -0.04 -17.30
CA ASP A 27 7.66 1.29 -16.84
C ASP A 27 7.57 2.31 -17.98
N ILE A 28 7.24 3.57 -17.66
CA ILE A 28 7.06 4.66 -18.64
C ILE A 28 7.88 5.88 -18.21
N GLU A 29 8.70 6.36 -19.12
CA GLU A 29 9.41 7.63 -18.97
C GLU A 29 8.69 8.75 -19.72
N THR A 30 8.63 9.92 -19.08
CA THR A 30 7.90 11.10 -19.57
C THR A 30 8.76 12.35 -19.50
N PHE A 31 8.50 13.32 -20.38
CA PHE A 31 9.00 14.69 -20.27
C PHE A 31 7.84 15.68 -20.19
N VAL A 32 8.12 16.92 -19.76
CA VAL A 32 7.11 17.98 -19.66
C VAL A 32 7.12 18.82 -20.93
N LYS A 33 5.95 18.99 -21.55
CA LYS A 33 5.68 19.94 -22.64
C LYS A 33 4.41 20.70 -22.32
N ASP A 34 4.46 22.03 -22.29
CA ASP A 34 3.30 22.89 -22.02
C ASP A 34 2.54 22.52 -20.73
N ASN A 35 3.28 22.19 -19.65
CA ASN A 35 2.76 21.68 -18.37
C ASN A 35 2.02 20.33 -18.44
N VAL A 36 2.15 19.61 -19.56
CA VAL A 36 1.61 18.26 -19.76
C VAL A 36 2.77 17.26 -19.82
N LEU A 37 2.59 16.11 -19.19
CA LEU A 37 3.53 15.00 -19.27
C LEU A 37 3.29 14.22 -20.57
N ILE A 38 4.35 14.03 -21.35
CA ILE A 38 4.33 13.28 -22.61
C ILE A 38 5.23 12.04 -22.47
N PRO A 39 4.69 10.83 -22.64
CA PRO A 39 5.48 9.60 -22.70
C PRO A 39 6.44 9.63 -23.89
N TYR A 40 7.72 9.31 -23.65
CA TYR A 40 8.73 9.24 -24.69
C TYR A 40 9.52 7.93 -24.71
N CYS A 41 9.43 7.13 -23.66
CA CYS A 41 9.93 5.76 -23.65
C CYS A 41 9.00 4.89 -22.79
N ILE A 42 8.74 3.67 -23.25
CA ILE A 42 8.01 2.65 -22.51
C ILE A 42 8.75 1.33 -22.65
N SER A 43 9.01 0.67 -21.52
CA SER A 43 9.71 -0.61 -21.50
C SER A 43 8.86 -1.66 -20.80
N ILE A 44 9.03 -2.91 -21.23
CA ILE A 44 8.45 -4.09 -20.59
C ILE A 44 9.53 -5.15 -20.37
N TYR A 45 9.38 -5.94 -19.31
CA TYR A 45 10.22 -7.10 -19.06
C TYR A 45 9.38 -8.32 -18.69
N ASP A 46 9.58 -9.42 -19.42
CA ASP A 46 8.79 -10.64 -19.27
C ASP A 46 9.43 -11.71 -18.35
N GLY A 47 10.52 -11.36 -17.68
CA GLY A 47 11.35 -12.29 -16.92
C GLY A 47 12.49 -12.92 -17.72
N LYS A 48 12.58 -12.67 -19.03
CA LYS A 48 13.65 -13.17 -19.91
C LYS A 48 14.21 -12.08 -20.81
N LYS A 49 13.35 -11.30 -21.44
CA LYS A 49 13.69 -10.26 -22.42
C LYS A 49 13.01 -8.95 -22.05
N SER A 50 13.75 -7.88 -22.28
CA SER A 50 13.20 -6.52 -22.28
C SER A 50 12.75 -6.16 -23.69
N TYR A 51 11.69 -5.37 -23.80
CA TYR A 51 11.27 -4.73 -25.03
C TYR A 51 11.00 -3.26 -24.72
N SER A 52 11.59 -2.38 -25.52
CA SER A 52 11.60 -0.94 -25.26
C SER A 52 11.17 -0.22 -26.53
N PHE A 53 10.29 0.75 -26.37
CA PHE A 53 9.72 1.55 -27.45
C PHE A 53 9.95 3.00 -27.10
N GLY A 54 10.52 3.77 -28.02
CA GLY A 54 10.87 5.17 -27.77
C GLY A 54 10.38 6.09 -28.88
N LEU A 55 10.01 7.32 -28.52
CA LEU A 55 9.37 8.28 -29.42
C LEU A 55 10.23 8.65 -30.64
N TRP A 56 11.53 8.38 -30.58
CA TRP A 56 12.42 8.55 -31.74
C TRP A 56 12.17 7.56 -32.89
N ASP A 57 11.45 6.46 -32.65
CA ASP A 57 11.05 5.49 -33.68
C ASP A 57 9.59 5.66 -34.13
N TYR A 58 8.88 6.67 -33.59
CA TYR A 58 7.44 6.84 -33.75
C TYR A 58 7.04 8.29 -34.04
N GLU A 59 6.07 8.49 -34.92
CA GLU A 59 5.53 9.83 -35.19
C GLU A 59 4.80 10.43 -33.98
N THR A 60 4.17 9.59 -33.16
CA THR A 60 3.40 10.00 -31.99
C THR A 60 3.59 9.04 -30.82
N HIS A 61 3.48 9.56 -29.60
CA HIS A 61 3.47 8.73 -28.39
C HIS A 61 2.28 7.75 -28.34
N GLU A 62 1.19 8.05 -29.06
CA GLU A 62 0.07 7.13 -29.23
C GLU A 62 0.47 5.85 -29.97
N MET A 63 1.16 5.98 -31.11
CA MET A 63 1.64 4.82 -31.87
C MET A 63 2.63 4.00 -31.05
N MET A 64 3.56 4.66 -30.37
CA MET A 64 4.54 4.02 -29.48
C MET A 64 3.85 3.18 -28.38
N ILE A 65 2.85 3.74 -27.69
CA ILE A 65 2.14 3.02 -26.63
C ILE A 65 1.29 1.88 -27.19
N ILE A 66 0.59 2.10 -28.31
CA ILE A 66 -0.22 1.06 -28.96
C ILE A 66 0.64 -0.14 -29.39
N ASP A 67 1.80 0.10 -29.99
CA ASP A 67 2.70 -0.97 -30.42
C ASP A 67 3.29 -1.72 -29.22
N CYS A 68 3.67 -1.01 -28.16
CA CYS A 68 4.07 -1.64 -26.90
C CYS A 68 2.97 -2.54 -26.35
N LEU A 69 1.72 -2.07 -26.27
CA LEU A 69 0.58 -2.87 -25.79
C LEU A 69 0.31 -4.08 -26.71
N LYS A 70 0.34 -3.90 -28.02
CA LYS A 70 0.17 -5.01 -28.98
C LYS A 70 1.25 -6.07 -28.85
N SER A 71 2.49 -5.70 -28.50
CA SER A 71 3.59 -6.65 -28.30
C SER A 71 3.31 -7.69 -27.20
N ILE A 72 2.42 -7.35 -26.24
CA ILE A 72 1.99 -8.24 -25.14
C ILE A 72 0.57 -8.77 -25.32
N MET A 73 -0.18 -8.31 -26.31
CA MET A 73 -1.50 -8.85 -26.69
C MET A 73 -1.38 -10.15 -27.51
N ILE A 74 -0.61 -11.11 -26.99
CA ILE A 74 -0.36 -12.41 -27.61
C ILE A 74 -0.71 -13.55 -26.66
N ARG A 75 -1.02 -14.73 -27.22
CA ARG A 75 -1.45 -15.91 -26.45
C ARG A 75 -0.53 -16.28 -25.28
N LYS A 76 0.79 -16.04 -25.43
CA LYS A 76 1.81 -16.30 -24.40
C LYS A 76 1.48 -15.64 -23.06
N TYR A 77 0.96 -14.41 -23.08
CA TYR A 77 0.72 -13.59 -21.89
C TYR A 77 -0.74 -13.63 -21.42
N ASN A 78 -1.54 -14.57 -21.92
CA ASN A 78 -2.91 -14.73 -21.45
C ASN A 78 -2.94 -15.03 -19.94
N ARG A 79 -3.76 -14.28 -19.21
CA ARG A 79 -3.94 -14.29 -17.75
C ARG A 79 -2.69 -13.91 -16.95
N TYR A 80 -1.78 -13.12 -17.54
CA TYR A 80 -0.66 -12.55 -16.80
C TYR A 80 -1.09 -11.31 -16.01
N ASN A 81 -0.38 -11.04 -14.92
CA ASN A 81 -0.39 -9.74 -14.28
C ASN A 81 0.67 -8.83 -14.93
N ILE A 82 0.34 -7.56 -15.10
CA ILE A 82 1.28 -6.52 -15.54
C ILE A 82 1.50 -5.62 -14.33
N TYR A 83 2.67 -5.73 -13.70
CA TYR A 83 3.01 -4.90 -12.56
C TYR A 83 3.70 -3.62 -13.01
N ILE A 84 3.15 -2.49 -12.59
CA ILE A 84 3.74 -1.17 -12.75
C ILE A 84 3.92 -0.58 -11.35
N HIS A 85 5.03 0.11 -11.10
CA HIS A 85 5.31 0.64 -9.77
C HIS A 85 4.70 2.03 -9.59
N ASN A 86 3.79 2.18 -8.61
CA ASN A 86 3.02 3.41 -8.38
C ASN A 86 2.07 3.77 -9.53
N MET A 87 1.58 2.74 -10.22
CA MET A 87 0.71 2.78 -11.40
C MET A 87 -0.51 3.70 -11.21
N ALA A 88 -1.21 3.59 -10.09
CA ALA A 88 -2.51 4.22 -9.89
C ALA A 88 -2.42 5.75 -9.82
N LYS A 89 -1.22 6.29 -9.55
CA LYS A 89 -0.98 7.74 -9.46
C LYS A 89 -0.40 8.34 -10.74
N PHE A 90 0.07 7.51 -11.68
CA PHE A 90 0.90 7.99 -12.78
C PHE A 90 0.59 7.26 -14.10
N ASP A 91 1.21 6.10 -14.32
CA ASP A 91 1.32 5.44 -15.64
C ASP A 91 -0.02 5.12 -16.28
N ILE A 92 -1.00 4.71 -15.46
CA ILE A 92 -2.28 4.25 -15.99
C ILE A 92 -3.04 5.32 -16.75
N ILE A 93 -2.82 6.61 -16.44
CA ILE A 93 -3.46 7.73 -17.13
C ILE A 93 -3.04 7.73 -18.61
N PHE A 94 -1.77 7.41 -18.88
CA PHE A 94 -1.23 7.33 -20.23
C PHE A 94 -1.69 6.06 -20.95
N LEU A 95 -1.91 4.95 -20.24
CA LEU A 95 -2.31 3.68 -20.86
C LEU A 95 -3.81 3.56 -21.11
N LEU A 96 -4.65 4.04 -20.18
CA LEU A 96 -6.09 3.77 -20.16
C LEU A 96 -6.80 4.25 -21.44
N LYS A 97 -6.43 5.43 -21.94
CA LYS A 97 -6.96 6.01 -23.19
C LYS A 97 -6.72 5.12 -24.42
N TYR A 98 -5.63 4.36 -24.44
CA TYR A 98 -5.30 3.47 -25.55
C TYR A 98 -5.83 2.07 -25.34
N LEU A 99 -5.85 1.59 -24.09
CA LEU A 99 -6.47 0.30 -23.75
C LEU A 99 -7.94 0.24 -24.20
N VAL A 100 -8.72 1.30 -23.97
CA VAL A 100 -10.13 1.35 -24.42
C VAL A 100 -10.30 1.28 -25.93
N LYS A 101 -9.26 1.60 -26.72
CA LYS A 101 -9.27 1.46 -28.19
C LYS A 101 -8.94 0.04 -28.64
N LEU A 102 -8.27 -0.75 -27.79
CA LEU A 102 -7.70 -2.06 -28.13
C LEU A 102 -8.52 -3.24 -27.60
N GLY A 103 -9.44 -3.01 -26.66
CA GLY A 103 -10.25 -4.06 -26.06
C GLY A 103 -11.16 -3.55 -24.94
N GLU A 104 -11.73 -4.48 -24.17
CA GLU A 104 -12.59 -4.15 -23.05
C GLU A 104 -11.77 -3.90 -21.78
N VAL A 105 -12.08 -2.80 -21.09
CA VAL A 105 -11.40 -2.36 -19.88
C VAL A 105 -12.36 -2.34 -18.69
N LYS A 106 -12.01 -3.04 -17.61
CA LYS A 106 -12.77 -3.09 -16.35
C LYS A 106 -11.90 -2.66 -15.17
N PRO A 107 -11.91 -1.38 -14.78
CA PRO A 107 -11.14 -0.90 -13.64
C PRO A 107 -11.78 -1.35 -12.30
N ILE A 108 -10.93 -1.62 -11.31
CA ILE A 108 -11.34 -1.85 -9.92
C ILE A 108 -10.97 -0.60 -9.13
N ILE A 109 -11.97 0.08 -8.59
CA ILE A 109 -11.82 1.35 -7.85
C ILE A 109 -12.38 1.17 -6.45
N HIS A 110 -11.66 1.64 -5.44
CA HIS A 110 -12.10 1.66 -4.04
C HIS A 110 -11.87 3.05 -3.45
N ASN A 111 -12.93 3.66 -2.91
CA ASN A 111 -12.90 5.02 -2.33
C ASN A 111 -12.25 6.06 -3.26
N GLY A 112 -12.61 6.03 -4.55
CA GLY A 112 -12.07 6.94 -5.57
C GLY A 112 -10.63 6.67 -6.00
N ARG A 113 -9.98 5.61 -5.51
CA ARG A 113 -8.63 5.20 -5.90
C ARG A 113 -8.66 3.96 -6.76
N LEU A 114 -7.96 4.01 -7.89
CA LEU A 114 -7.76 2.85 -8.74
C LEU A 114 -6.85 1.83 -8.04
N ILE A 115 -7.24 0.56 -8.09
CA ILE A 115 -6.48 -0.57 -7.53
C ILE A 115 -5.81 -1.37 -8.65
N SER A 116 -6.59 -1.72 -9.66
CA SER A 116 -6.15 -2.56 -10.79
C SER A 116 -7.04 -2.35 -11.99
N VAL A 117 -6.59 -2.76 -13.17
CA VAL A 117 -7.38 -2.72 -14.40
C VAL A 117 -7.38 -4.09 -15.04
N ASN A 118 -8.55 -4.69 -15.19
CA ASN A 118 -8.71 -5.89 -15.99
C ASN A 118 -8.86 -5.48 -17.46
N PHE A 119 -8.13 -6.12 -18.34
CA PHE A 119 -8.18 -5.89 -19.78
C PHE A 119 -8.42 -7.20 -20.52
N THR A 120 -9.40 -7.20 -21.42
CA THR A 120 -9.75 -8.36 -22.25
C THR A 120 -9.81 -7.99 -23.73
N PHE A 121 -9.35 -8.89 -24.60
CA PHE A 121 -9.20 -8.66 -26.04
C PHE A 121 -9.38 -9.95 -26.85
N GLY A 122 -9.41 -9.82 -28.18
CA GLY A 122 -9.73 -10.89 -29.13
C GLY A 122 -11.19 -10.88 -29.57
N GLU A 123 -11.53 -11.65 -30.61
CA GLU A 123 -12.87 -11.65 -31.23
C GLU A 123 -13.99 -11.87 -30.22
N ASN A 124 -13.79 -12.78 -29.25
CA ASN A 124 -14.77 -13.09 -28.21
C ASN A 124 -14.30 -12.70 -26.79
N LEU A 125 -13.36 -11.77 -26.67
CA LEU A 125 -12.77 -11.35 -25.39
C LEU A 125 -12.17 -12.53 -24.58
N GLU A 126 -11.66 -13.52 -25.29
CA GLU A 126 -11.16 -14.79 -24.74
C GLU A 126 -9.76 -14.69 -24.11
N TYR A 127 -9.02 -13.61 -24.42
CA TYR A 127 -7.71 -13.32 -23.84
C TYR A 127 -7.81 -12.13 -22.90
N GLY A 128 -6.96 -12.10 -21.88
CA GLY A 128 -6.87 -10.93 -21.03
C GLY A 128 -5.67 -10.96 -20.10
N PHE A 129 -5.38 -9.80 -19.52
CA PHE A 129 -4.38 -9.62 -18.47
C PHE A 129 -4.87 -8.56 -17.48
N GLN A 130 -4.21 -8.48 -16.34
CA GLN A 130 -4.56 -7.54 -15.28
C GLN A 130 -3.40 -6.60 -14.97
N PHE A 131 -3.60 -5.30 -15.16
CA PHE A 131 -2.65 -4.29 -14.68
C PHE A 131 -2.81 -4.11 -13.18
N LYS A 132 -1.69 -4.11 -12.48
CA LYS A 132 -1.61 -4.00 -11.03
C LYS A 132 -0.59 -2.96 -10.61
N ASP A 133 -0.98 -2.18 -9.60
CA ASP A 133 -0.05 -1.31 -8.91
C ASP A 133 0.76 -2.10 -7.89
N SER A 134 2.04 -2.35 -8.19
CA SER A 134 2.93 -3.05 -7.26
C SER A 134 3.15 -2.25 -5.96
N TYR A 135 2.96 -0.92 -5.97
CA TYR A 135 3.12 -0.09 -4.78
C TYR A 135 2.06 -0.39 -3.71
N LEU A 136 0.89 -0.93 -4.09
CA LEU A 136 -0.14 -1.32 -3.13
C LEU A 136 0.22 -2.56 -2.30
N ILE A 137 1.21 -3.34 -2.77
CA ILE A 137 1.73 -4.54 -2.09
C ILE A 137 3.14 -4.27 -1.52
N LEU A 138 3.96 -3.48 -2.23
CA LEU A 138 5.32 -3.12 -1.88
C LEU A 138 5.37 -1.62 -1.57
N LEU A 139 5.05 -1.24 -0.33
CA LEU A 139 4.80 0.13 0.13
C LEU A 139 6.07 1.00 0.27
N ALA A 140 7.01 0.95 -0.68
CA ALA A 140 8.21 1.76 -0.69
C ALA A 140 8.64 2.06 -2.13
N SER A 141 9.49 3.08 -2.32
CA SER A 141 10.08 3.38 -3.63
C SER A 141 10.89 2.20 -4.16
N LEU A 142 10.91 2.01 -5.48
CA LEU A 142 11.71 0.97 -6.14
C LEU A 142 13.18 0.95 -5.69
N ASP A 143 13.85 2.09 -5.55
CA ASP A 143 15.24 2.16 -5.02
C ASP A 143 15.37 1.46 -3.66
N LYS A 144 14.56 1.87 -2.67
CA LYS A 144 14.51 1.23 -1.34
C LYS A 144 14.18 -0.26 -1.41
N LEU A 145 13.26 -0.66 -2.29
CA LEU A 145 12.88 -2.07 -2.46
C LEU A 145 14.05 -2.89 -3.01
N THR A 146 14.74 -2.39 -4.04
CA THR A 146 15.87 -3.11 -4.64
C THR A 146 17.00 -3.35 -3.64
N LYS A 147 17.31 -2.33 -2.83
CA LYS A 147 18.27 -2.42 -1.72
C LYS A 147 17.77 -3.38 -0.63
N GLY A 148 16.53 -3.23 -0.18
CA GLY A 148 15.95 -4.02 0.91
C GLY A 148 15.83 -5.51 0.58
N PHE A 149 15.51 -5.87 -0.66
CA PHE A 149 15.45 -7.26 -1.12
C PHE A 149 16.81 -7.79 -1.62
N GLY A 150 17.85 -6.96 -1.67
CA GLY A 150 19.18 -7.32 -2.16
C GLY A 150 19.13 -7.94 -3.56
N VAL A 151 18.37 -7.34 -4.48
CA VAL A 151 18.27 -7.85 -5.86
C VAL A 151 19.53 -7.52 -6.66
N LYS A 152 19.79 -8.28 -7.73
CA LYS A 152 21.02 -8.13 -8.53
C LYS A 152 21.03 -6.80 -9.29
N THR A 153 19.88 -6.41 -9.83
CA THR A 153 19.72 -5.18 -10.62
C THR A 153 19.17 -4.08 -9.72
N VAL A 154 20.02 -3.14 -9.34
CA VAL A 154 19.63 -1.98 -8.52
C VAL A 154 19.22 -0.83 -9.44
N LYS A 155 18.23 -0.04 -9.01
CA LYS A 155 17.79 1.17 -9.72
C LYS A 155 18.99 2.08 -10.02
N SER A 156 19.08 2.55 -11.26
CA SER A 156 20.15 3.44 -11.70
C SER A 156 19.75 4.91 -11.55
N ILE A 157 20.66 5.84 -11.87
CA ILE A 157 20.39 7.27 -11.86
C ILE A 157 20.08 7.75 -13.27
N PHE A 158 19.28 8.81 -13.41
CA PHE A 158 18.92 9.37 -14.71
C PHE A 158 18.60 10.87 -14.62
N PRO A 159 18.94 11.68 -15.64
CA PRO A 159 18.71 13.12 -15.63
C PRO A 159 17.28 13.47 -16.08
N HIS A 160 16.25 13.14 -15.28
CA HIS A 160 14.84 13.33 -15.63
C HIS A 160 14.48 14.73 -16.14
N PHE A 161 15.14 15.78 -15.64
CA PHE A 161 14.82 17.17 -16.01
C PHE A 161 15.56 17.66 -17.27
N PHE A 162 16.41 16.84 -17.88
CA PHE A 162 17.15 17.22 -19.10
C PHE A 162 16.30 17.03 -20.38
N ILE A 163 15.36 16.08 -20.37
CA ILE A 163 14.67 15.62 -21.56
C ILE A 163 13.59 16.62 -21.99
N ASN A 164 13.54 16.90 -23.29
CA ASN A 164 12.49 17.66 -23.94
C ASN A 164 12.28 17.15 -25.38
N GLU A 165 11.29 17.70 -26.07
CA GLU A 165 10.93 17.24 -27.42
C GLU A 165 12.02 17.43 -28.48
N THR A 166 12.96 18.36 -28.27
CA THR A 166 13.97 18.72 -29.28
C THR A 166 15.30 17.98 -29.11
N ASN A 167 15.51 17.28 -27.98
CA ASN A 167 16.81 16.69 -27.66
C ASN A 167 16.80 15.16 -27.56
N LEU A 168 15.75 14.47 -28.03
CA LEU A 168 15.65 13.00 -27.99
C LEU A 168 16.80 12.27 -28.70
N ASP A 169 17.44 12.92 -29.68
CA ASP A 169 18.58 12.40 -30.44
C ASP A 169 19.95 12.83 -29.88
N TYR A 170 19.98 13.41 -28.69
CA TYR A 170 21.21 13.98 -28.12
C TYR A 170 22.32 12.95 -27.90
N ILE A 171 23.51 13.29 -28.39
CA ILE A 171 24.78 12.60 -28.14
C ILE A 171 25.82 13.66 -27.76
N GLY A 172 26.42 13.54 -26.58
CA GLY A 172 27.42 14.51 -26.14
C GLY A 172 27.88 14.32 -24.69
N GLU A 173 28.09 15.44 -24.00
CA GLU A 173 28.46 15.42 -22.59
C GLU A 173 27.30 14.97 -21.70
N VAL A 174 27.64 14.34 -20.57
CA VAL A 174 26.67 13.97 -19.54
C VAL A 174 25.98 15.24 -19.02
N PRO A 175 24.64 15.26 -18.92
CA PRO A 175 23.90 16.42 -18.39
C PRO A 175 24.41 16.87 -17.02
N ASP A 176 24.28 18.17 -16.74
CA ASP A 176 24.64 18.74 -15.44
C ASP A 176 23.85 18.09 -14.29
N ILE A 177 24.45 18.03 -13.10
CA ILE A 177 23.85 17.43 -11.89
C ILE A 177 22.47 18.01 -11.55
N LYS A 178 22.20 19.29 -11.88
CA LYS A 178 20.89 19.92 -11.66
C LYS A 178 19.73 19.23 -12.37
N PHE A 179 20.02 18.44 -13.40
CA PHE A 179 19.01 17.69 -14.14
C PHE A 179 18.64 16.35 -13.50
N PHE A 180 19.34 15.93 -12.45
CA PHE A 180 19.09 14.70 -11.71
C PHE A 180 18.26 14.97 -10.46
N ASN A 181 17.33 14.06 -10.16
CA ASN A 181 16.49 14.18 -8.96
C ASN A 181 17.21 13.66 -7.70
N LYS A 182 17.51 14.55 -6.75
CA LYS A 182 17.99 14.21 -5.39
C LYS A 182 19.20 13.26 -5.37
N ILE A 183 20.19 13.51 -6.21
CA ILE A 183 21.45 12.76 -6.23
C ILE A 183 22.53 13.47 -5.41
N ASN A 184 23.44 12.70 -4.79
CA ASN A 184 24.63 13.28 -4.19
C ASN A 184 25.74 13.51 -5.24
N PRO A 185 26.66 14.49 -5.01
CA PRO A 185 27.73 14.78 -5.98
C PRO A 185 28.68 13.62 -6.28
N SER A 186 28.88 12.70 -5.33
CA SER A 186 29.77 11.55 -5.50
C SER A 186 29.22 10.56 -6.54
N ASP A 187 27.93 10.21 -6.43
CA ASP A 187 27.25 9.30 -7.35
C ASP A 187 27.20 9.89 -8.76
N TYR A 188 26.92 11.19 -8.88
CA TYR A 188 26.97 11.91 -10.15
C TYR A 188 28.35 11.83 -10.80
N ASN A 189 29.42 12.12 -10.05
CA ASN A 189 30.78 12.08 -10.56
C ASN A 189 31.19 10.66 -10.99
N ASN A 190 30.77 9.63 -10.26
CA ASN A 190 31.03 8.24 -10.64
C ASN A 190 30.30 7.84 -11.93
N TYR A 191 29.05 8.28 -12.10
CA TYR A 191 28.32 8.10 -13.35
C TYR A 191 29.02 8.83 -14.50
N LYS A 192 29.35 10.11 -14.32
CA LYS A 192 30.01 10.93 -15.35
C LYS A 192 31.32 10.33 -15.85
N LYS A 193 32.14 9.76 -14.95
CA LYS A 193 33.40 9.07 -15.30
C LYS A 193 33.23 7.88 -16.25
N SER A 194 32.03 7.31 -16.33
CA SER A 194 31.75 6.17 -17.22
C SER A 194 31.58 6.60 -18.69
N PHE A 195 31.61 7.91 -18.98
CA PHE A 195 31.41 8.46 -20.32
C PHE A 195 32.59 9.36 -20.71
N ASN A 196 32.99 9.27 -21.98
CA ASN A 196 34.04 10.10 -22.57
C ASN A 196 33.41 11.02 -23.64
N ASN A 197 32.53 11.93 -23.21
CA ASN A 197 31.74 12.84 -24.06
C ASN A 197 30.91 12.15 -25.16
N ASN A 198 30.51 10.90 -24.90
CA ASN A 198 29.74 10.04 -25.78
C ASN A 198 28.42 9.59 -25.12
N TRP A 199 27.89 10.38 -24.20
CA TRP A 199 26.62 10.10 -23.53
C TRP A 199 25.49 10.18 -24.56
N ASN A 200 24.79 9.06 -24.77
CA ASN A 200 23.73 8.94 -25.75
C ASN A 200 22.38 8.80 -25.02
N LEU A 201 21.51 9.80 -25.20
CA LEU A 201 20.23 9.87 -24.49
C LEU A 201 19.37 8.63 -24.75
N LYS A 202 19.22 8.21 -26.02
CA LYS A 202 18.41 7.05 -26.40
C LYS A 202 18.88 5.78 -25.73
N TYR A 203 20.18 5.53 -25.76
CA TYR A 203 20.76 4.34 -25.14
C TYR A 203 20.57 4.35 -23.62
N GLU A 204 20.81 5.50 -22.98
CA GLU A 204 20.76 5.60 -21.52
C GLU A 204 19.33 5.59 -20.99
N VAL A 205 18.34 6.15 -21.69
CA VAL A 205 16.93 6.03 -21.26
C VAL A 205 16.42 4.61 -21.40
N VAL A 206 16.70 3.94 -22.53
CA VAL A 206 16.28 2.53 -22.73
C VAL A 206 16.89 1.68 -21.62
N LYS A 207 18.20 1.81 -21.40
CA LYS A 207 18.89 1.10 -20.32
C LYS A 207 18.29 1.39 -18.94
N TYR A 208 18.00 2.65 -18.63
CA TYR A 208 17.41 3.04 -17.34
C TYR A 208 16.01 2.43 -17.15
N CYS A 209 15.13 2.58 -18.14
CA CYS A 209 13.74 2.09 -18.07
C CYS A 209 13.69 0.55 -18.04
N GLU A 210 14.59 -0.14 -18.76
CA GLU A 210 14.76 -1.59 -18.66
C GLU A 210 15.27 -2.03 -17.29
N ILE A 211 16.22 -1.30 -16.70
CA ILE A 211 16.70 -1.55 -15.34
C ILE A 211 15.55 -1.46 -14.33
N ASP A 212 14.67 -0.46 -14.47
CA ASP A 212 13.50 -0.31 -13.59
C ASP A 212 12.53 -1.49 -13.73
N CYS A 213 12.22 -1.90 -14.96
CA CYS A 213 11.44 -3.11 -15.22
C CYS A 213 12.07 -4.37 -14.61
N ILE A 214 13.34 -4.65 -14.91
CA ILE A 214 14.06 -5.84 -14.44
C ILE A 214 14.16 -5.85 -12.91
N SER A 215 14.48 -4.71 -12.31
CA SER A 215 14.62 -4.59 -10.85
C SER A 215 13.30 -4.80 -10.14
N LEU A 216 12.20 -4.23 -10.66
CA LEU A 216 10.85 -4.48 -10.15
C LEU A 216 10.48 -5.97 -10.27
N TYR A 217 10.80 -6.61 -11.40
CA TYR A 217 10.52 -8.03 -11.60
C TYR A 217 11.24 -8.88 -10.55
N GLN A 218 12.54 -8.63 -10.33
CA GLN A 218 13.34 -9.33 -9.32
C GLN A 218 12.80 -9.13 -7.91
N VAL A 219 12.37 -7.91 -7.56
CA VAL A 219 11.76 -7.60 -6.26
C VAL A 219 10.46 -8.39 -6.08
N ILE A 220 9.55 -8.34 -7.05
CA ILE A 220 8.26 -9.05 -6.99
C ILE A 220 8.49 -10.56 -6.92
N THR A 221 9.43 -11.12 -7.69
CA THR A 221 9.77 -12.54 -7.61
C THR A 221 10.26 -12.92 -6.22
N LYS A 222 11.21 -12.17 -5.64
CA LYS A 222 11.71 -12.46 -4.28
C LYS A 222 10.61 -12.35 -3.23
N PHE A 223 9.76 -11.32 -3.31
CA PHE A 223 8.63 -11.16 -2.41
C PHE A 223 7.61 -12.29 -2.55
N SER A 224 7.24 -12.66 -3.78
CA SER A 224 6.33 -13.77 -4.08
C SER A 224 6.86 -15.09 -3.49
N ASN A 225 8.14 -15.39 -3.73
CA ASN A 225 8.80 -16.58 -3.19
C ASN A 225 8.81 -16.59 -1.66
N LEU A 226 9.13 -15.45 -1.04
CA LEU A 226 9.16 -15.31 0.42
C LEU A 226 7.77 -15.57 1.03
N ILE A 227 6.73 -14.90 0.51
CA ILE A 227 5.36 -15.04 1.01
C ILE A 227 4.84 -16.46 0.80
N PHE A 228 5.11 -17.06 -0.35
CA PHE A 228 4.69 -18.43 -0.62
C PHE A 228 5.43 -19.43 0.27
N SER A 229 6.74 -19.27 0.45
CA SER A 229 7.54 -20.14 1.32
C SER A 229 7.08 -20.09 2.77
N LEU A 230 6.75 -18.90 3.29
CA LEU A 230 6.34 -18.73 4.68
C LEU A 230 4.87 -19.10 4.93
N PHE A 231 3.99 -18.80 3.97
CA PHE A 231 2.55 -18.79 4.23
C PHE A 231 1.71 -19.55 3.20
N SER A 232 2.33 -20.10 2.16
CA SER A 232 1.67 -20.79 1.04
C SER A 232 0.58 -19.93 0.40
N LYS A 233 0.90 -18.66 0.11
CA LYS A 233 0.00 -17.71 -0.55
C LYS A 233 0.63 -17.12 -1.80
N ASN A 234 -0.15 -17.10 -2.88
CA ASN A 234 0.22 -16.38 -4.11
C ASN A 234 -0.20 -14.91 -3.98
N ILE A 235 0.78 -14.01 -4.08
CA ILE A 235 0.54 -12.56 -3.98
C ILE A 235 -0.38 -12.05 -5.09
N ASP A 236 -0.38 -12.74 -6.24
CA ASP A 236 -1.19 -12.44 -7.41
C ASP A 236 -2.71 -12.48 -7.15
N ASN A 237 -3.17 -13.09 -6.08
CA ASN A 237 -4.61 -13.13 -5.76
C ASN A 237 -5.08 -11.93 -4.94
N TYR A 238 -4.15 -11.06 -4.52
CA TYR A 238 -4.42 -10.01 -3.54
C TYR A 238 -4.00 -8.64 -4.09
N PRO A 239 -4.91 -7.66 -4.15
CA PRO A 239 -4.61 -6.36 -4.73
C PRO A 239 -3.73 -5.46 -3.86
N THR A 240 -3.68 -5.72 -2.55
CA THR A 240 -3.01 -4.83 -1.57
C THR A 240 -2.33 -5.63 -0.46
N LEU A 241 -1.32 -5.04 0.18
CA LEU A 241 -0.63 -5.66 1.32
C LEU A 241 -1.58 -5.99 2.50
N PRO A 242 -2.53 -5.12 2.91
CA PRO A 242 -3.51 -5.50 3.95
C PRO A 242 -4.38 -6.69 3.55
N SER A 243 -4.80 -6.77 2.27
CA SER A 243 -5.59 -7.92 1.80
C SER A 243 -4.79 -9.23 1.81
N LEU A 244 -3.49 -9.16 1.49
CA LEU A 244 -2.58 -10.30 1.59
C LEU A 244 -2.35 -10.71 3.05
N ALA A 245 -2.05 -9.76 3.93
CA ALA A 245 -1.85 -10.01 5.36
C ALA A 245 -3.08 -10.67 6.00
N PHE A 246 -4.28 -10.16 5.68
CA PHE A 246 -5.52 -10.73 6.17
C PHE A 246 -5.78 -12.13 5.61
N ALA A 247 -5.40 -12.38 4.35
CA ALA A 247 -5.51 -13.71 3.77
C ALA A 247 -4.54 -14.72 4.37
N ILE A 248 -3.32 -14.30 4.73
CA ILE A 248 -2.32 -15.09 5.45
C ILE A 248 -2.86 -15.45 6.84
N PHE A 249 -3.41 -14.46 7.57
CA PHE A 249 -4.04 -14.68 8.86
C PHE A 249 -5.17 -15.71 8.77
N ARG A 250 -6.12 -15.50 7.85
CA ARG A 250 -7.26 -16.38 7.63
C ARG A 250 -6.91 -17.80 7.20
N SER A 251 -5.70 -18.07 6.71
CA SER A 251 -5.32 -19.43 6.30
C SER A 251 -4.38 -20.13 7.25
N ASN A 252 -3.50 -19.39 7.93
CA ASN A 252 -2.42 -19.97 8.73
C ASN A 252 -2.66 -19.86 10.23
N PHE A 253 -3.41 -18.84 10.67
CA PHE A 253 -3.43 -18.45 12.08
C PHE A 253 -4.84 -18.31 12.67
N MET A 254 -5.87 -18.19 11.83
CA MET A 254 -7.25 -18.06 12.29
C MET A 254 -7.92 -19.41 12.49
N ASP A 255 -8.54 -19.58 13.65
CA ASP A 255 -9.40 -20.72 13.95
C ASP A 255 -10.73 -20.63 13.21
N GLU A 256 -11.32 -21.79 12.93
CA GLU A 256 -12.64 -21.85 12.29
C GLU A 256 -13.71 -21.27 13.21
N ASN A 257 -14.65 -20.53 12.61
CA ASN A 257 -15.81 -19.96 13.30
C ASN A 257 -15.46 -19.13 14.56
N SER A 258 -14.31 -18.45 14.55
CA SER A 258 -13.83 -17.65 15.67
C SER A 258 -14.27 -16.18 15.60
N ILE A 259 -14.11 -15.52 14.45
CA ILE A 259 -14.37 -14.08 14.31
C ILE A 259 -15.75 -13.83 13.69
N PRO A 260 -16.72 -13.24 14.42
CA PRO A 260 -18.05 -12.95 13.90
C PRO A 260 -18.05 -11.73 12.95
N GLN A 261 -18.88 -11.78 11.92
CA GLN A 261 -19.13 -10.69 10.99
C GLN A 261 -20.29 -9.84 11.52
N ILE A 262 -19.95 -8.78 12.24
CA ILE A 262 -20.92 -7.85 12.82
C ILE A 262 -21.19 -6.70 11.85
N SER A 263 -22.46 -6.41 11.58
CA SER A 263 -22.90 -5.31 10.73
C SER A 263 -24.02 -4.50 11.40
N GLY A 264 -24.54 -3.49 10.69
CA GLY A 264 -25.66 -2.67 11.15
C GLY A 264 -25.35 -1.83 12.39
N GLN A 265 -26.35 -1.62 13.24
CA GLN A 265 -26.25 -0.70 14.38
C GLN A 265 -25.24 -1.17 15.43
N ILE A 266 -25.09 -2.48 15.64
CA ILE A 266 -24.13 -3.03 16.61
C ILE A 266 -22.70 -2.68 16.16
N SER A 267 -22.36 -2.91 14.89
CA SER A 267 -21.05 -2.52 14.35
C SER A 267 -20.81 -1.01 14.47
N LYS A 268 -21.83 -0.19 14.17
CA LYS A 268 -21.76 1.28 14.33
C LYS A 268 -21.50 1.69 15.78
N ASN A 269 -22.17 1.04 16.74
CA ASN A 269 -22.01 1.32 18.16
C ASN A 269 -20.60 0.97 18.65
N ILE A 270 -20.11 -0.23 18.33
CA ILE A 270 -18.74 -0.66 18.68
C ILE A 270 -17.71 0.32 18.10
N ARG A 271 -17.88 0.75 16.85
CA ARG A 271 -16.96 1.71 16.19
C ARG A 271 -16.92 3.09 16.85
N LYS A 272 -17.90 3.47 17.68
CA LYS A 272 -17.84 4.75 18.41
C LYS A 272 -16.66 4.78 19.40
N GLY A 273 -16.38 3.64 20.03
CA GLY A 273 -15.25 3.46 20.94
C GLY A 273 -13.94 3.12 20.27
N TYR A 274 -13.88 3.07 18.93
CA TYR A 274 -12.65 2.75 18.21
C TYR A 274 -11.83 4.01 17.93
N THR A 275 -10.75 4.21 18.67
CA THR A 275 -9.83 5.34 18.50
C THR A 275 -8.50 4.93 17.87
N GLY A 276 -7.75 5.94 17.40
CA GLY A 276 -6.38 5.76 16.89
C GLY A 276 -5.34 5.69 18.01
N GLY A 277 -4.07 5.88 17.66
CA GLY A 277 -3.01 5.99 18.67
C GLY A 277 -3.18 7.22 19.57
N ALA A 278 -2.68 7.13 20.80
CA ALA A 278 -2.56 8.28 21.70
C ALA A 278 -1.47 9.22 21.18
N VAL A 279 -1.85 10.46 20.85
CA VAL A 279 -0.94 11.50 20.37
C VAL A 279 -1.29 12.80 21.08
N ASP A 280 -0.36 13.26 21.92
CA ASP A 280 -0.40 14.58 22.51
C ASP A 280 0.54 15.53 21.76
N VAL A 281 0.08 16.76 21.53
CA VAL A 281 0.87 17.80 20.87
C VAL A 281 1.30 18.80 21.93
N TYR A 282 2.56 18.71 22.33
CA TYR A 282 3.23 19.69 23.18
C TYR A 282 4.51 20.17 22.50
N ILE A 283 4.94 21.39 22.85
CA ILE A 283 6.26 21.89 22.47
C ILE A 283 7.22 21.40 23.57
N PRO A 284 8.08 20.41 23.30
CA PRO A 284 9.01 19.93 24.31
C PRO A 284 10.06 21.01 24.60
N GLU A 285 10.09 21.52 25.84
CA GLU A 285 11.18 22.34 26.35
C GLU A 285 12.11 21.44 27.17
N ASN A 286 13.40 21.45 26.82
CA ASN A 286 14.40 20.66 27.51
C ASN A 286 15.38 21.62 28.22
N PRO A 287 15.65 21.45 29.54
CA PRO A 287 16.59 22.30 30.24
C PRO A 287 17.98 22.27 29.58
N ASN A 288 18.68 23.42 29.64
CA ASN A 288 20.02 23.55 29.08
C ASN A 288 20.97 22.47 29.64
N GLY A 289 21.65 21.76 28.75
CA GLY A 289 22.62 20.71 29.12
C GLY A 289 22.02 19.34 29.43
N VAL A 290 20.69 19.17 29.36
CA VAL A 290 20.03 17.87 29.57
C VAL A 290 19.93 17.10 28.25
N LYS A 291 20.16 15.79 28.28
CA LYS A 291 19.97 14.92 27.10
C LYS A 291 18.51 14.47 27.01
N LEU A 292 17.98 14.48 25.80
CA LEU A 292 16.67 13.91 25.48
C LEU A 292 16.81 12.42 25.14
N TYR A 293 15.92 11.60 25.68
CA TYR A 293 15.82 10.18 25.37
C TYR A 293 14.51 9.89 24.65
N GLY A 294 14.58 9.21 23.52
CA GLY A 294 13.43 8.72 22.77
C GLY A 294 13.25 7.22 22.98
N TYR A 295 12.02 6.80 23.26
CA TYR A 295 11.65 5.40 23.46
C TYR A 295 10.58 5.01 22.43
N ASP A 296 10.74 3.84 21.84
CA ASP A 296 9.77 3.26 20.90
C ASP A 296 9.45 1.82 21.34
N VAL A 297 8.18 1.45 21.27
CA VAL A 297 7.72 0.11 21.65
C VAL A 297 7.83 -0.81 20.45
N ASN A 298 8.69 -1.82 20.57
CA ASN A 298 8.86 -2.83 19.53
C ASN A 298 7.52 -3.53 19.19
N ALA A 299 7.02 -3.27 17.99
CA ALA A 299 5.78 -3.86 17.47
C ALA A 299 4.60 -3.71 18.45
N LEU A 300 4.27 -2.47 18.84
CA LEU A 300 3.19 -2.17 19.79
C LEU A 300 1.91 -3.00 19.55
N TYR A 301 1.26 -2.88 18.38
CA TYR A 301 0.02 -3.61 18.12
C TYR A 301 0.18 -5.14 18.13
N PRO A 302 1.14 -5.76 17.41
CA PRO A 302 1.36 -7.20 17.50
C PRO A 302 1.63 -7.71 18.92
N SER A 303 2.40 -6.97 19.72
CA SER A 303 2.69 -7.36 21.11
C SER A 303 1.43 -7.39 21.97
N GLN A 304 0.48 -6.45 21.75
CA GLN A 304 -0.80 -6.47 22.45
C GLN A 304 -1.69 -7.62 21.95
N MET A 305 -1.74 -7.86 20.64
CA MET A 305 -2.49 -8.99 20.04
C MET A 305 -1.99 -10.37 20.47
N GLN A 306 -0.70 -10.49 20.81
CA GLN A 306 -0.13 -11.74 21.30
C GLN A 306 -0.44 -11.97 22.79
N LYS A 307 -0.43 -10.90 23.58
CA LYS A 307 -0.47 -10.99 25.04
C LYS A 307 -1.88 -11.00 25.61
N TRP A 308 -2.80 -10.27 24.98
CA TRP A 308 -4.12 -10.00 25.54
C TRP A 308 -5.21 -10.68 24.73
N ASP A 309 -6.30 -11.02 25.43
CA ASP A 309 -7.49 -11.57 24.81
C ASP A 309 -8.11 -10.55 23.84
N MET A 310 -8.63 -11.07 22.73
CA MET A 310 -9.30 -10.29 21.69
C MET A 310 -10.75 -10.75 21.56
N PRO A 311 -11.71 -9.83 21.30
CA PRO A 311 -13.12 -10.18 21.23
C PRO A 311 -13.41 -11.10 20.04
N VAL A 312 -13.74 -12.35 20.35
CA VAL A 312 -14.10 -13.44 19.42
C VAL A 312 -15.33 -14.20 19.93
N GLY A 313 -15.87 -15.10 19.10
CA GLY A 313 -16.98 -15.97 19.47
C GLY A 313 -18.36 -15.36 19.21
N ASN A 314 -19.38 -15.92 19.87
CA ASN A 314 -20.76 -15.51 19.72
C ASN A 314 -21.00 -14.13 20.36
N VAL A 315 -21.73 -13.28 19.65
CA VAL A 315 -22.01 -11.93 20.09
C VAL A 315 -23.32 -11.92 20.86
N THR A 316 -23.28 -11.51 22.13
CA THR A 316 -24.47 -11.33 22.95
C THR A 316 -24.74 -9.84 23.15
N TYR A 317 -25.90 -9.40 22.69
CA TYR A 317 -26.42 -8.07 23.02
C TYR A 317 -27.04 -8.11 24.42
N PHE A 318 -26.87 -7.03 25.19
CA PHE A 318 -27.55 -6.84 26.45
C PHE A 318 -28.14 -5.43 26.55
N ASN A 319 -29.11 -5.28 27.45
CA ASN A 319 -29.63 -3.99 27.89
C ASN A 319 -29.72 -3.97 29.42
N GLY A 320 -29.24 -2.89 30.03
CA GLY A 320 -29.14 -2.68 31.47
C GLY A 320 -27.71 -2.81 31.99
N ASP A 321 -27.58 -3.09 33.28
CA ASP A 321 -26.30 -3.25 33.97
C ASP A 321 -25.71 -4.63 33.69
N ILE A 322 -24.59 -4.67 32.95
CA ILE A 322 -23.92 -5.93 32.60
C ILE A 322 -23.39 -6.66 33.82
N THR A 323 -23.00 -5.95 34.90
CA THR A 323 -22.39 -6.56 36.09
C THR A 323 -23.38 -7.41 36.88
N LYS A 324 -24.69 -7.15 36.71
CA LYS A 324 -25.77 -7.97 37.28
C LYS A 324 -26.05 -9.25 36.47
N ILE A 325 -25.53 -9.34 35.25
CA ILE A 325 -25.68 -10.47 34.35
C ILE A 325 -24.40 -11.31 34.37
N ASP A 326 -23.26 -10.66 34.18
CA ASP A 326 -21.93 -11.24 34.22
C ASP A 326 -20.93 -10.18 34.68
N VAL A 327 -20.39 -10.36 35.89
CA VAL A 327 -19.41 -9.44 36.49
C VAL A 327 -18.08 -9.42 35.73
N ASN A 328 -17.77 -10.48 34.98
CA ASN A 328 -16.55 -10.63 34.19
C ASN A 328 -16.82 -10.47 32.69
N ALA A 329 -17.91 -9.80 32.32
CA ALA A 329 -18.28 -9.64 30.93
C ALA A 329 -17.15 -8.99 30.12
N PHE A 330 -16.85 -9.59 28.97
CA PHE A 330 -15.80 -9.17 28.06
C PHE A 330 -16.42 -8.64 26.76
N GLY A 331 -16.16 -7.38 26.42
CA GLY A 331 -16.79 -6.76 25.25
C GLY A 331 -16.84 -5.24 25.32
N PHE A 332 -17.82 -4.66 24.62
CA PHE A 332 -17.97 -3.21 24.49
C PHE A 332 -19.23 -2.74 25.23
N PHE A 333 -19.08 -1.70 26.04
CA PHE A 333 -20.12 -1.19 26.91
C PHE A 333 -20.32 0.31 26.69
N TYR A 334 -21.58 0.74 26.70
CA TYR A 334 -21.89 2.16 26.72
C TYR A 334 -21.97 2.62 28.18
N CYS A 335 -21.07 3.51 28.59
CA CYS A 335 -20.90 3.90 29.98
C CYS A 335 -20.91 5.42 30.16
N ARG A 336 -21.27 5.86 31.36
CA ARG A 336 -21.07 7.24 31.81
C ARG A 336 -19.71 7.32 32.50
N ILE A 337 -18.76 7.94 31.83
CA ILE A 337 -17.34 7.97 32.23
C ILE A 337 -17.09 9.24 33.03
N GLU A 338 -16.52 9.10 34.24
CA GLU A 338 -16.11 10.20 35.11
C GLU A 338 -14.62 10.08 35.44
N THR A 339 -13.84 11.11 35.12
CA THR A 339 -12.40 11.16 35.43
C THR A 339 -12.14 11.71 36.84
N PRO A 340 -11.04 11.33 37.50
CA PRO A 340 -10.52 12.09 38.64
C PRO A 340 -10.22 13.54 38.26
N ASN A 341 -10.38 14.48 39.20
CA ASN A 341 -10.11 15.90 38.95
C ASN A 341 -8.61 16.23 38.85
N ASP A 342 -7.73 15.34 39.33
CA ASP A 342 -6.29 15.53 39.47
C ASP A 342 -5.46 14.67 38.49
N ILE A 343 -6.11 14.00 37.54
CA ILE A 343 -5.42 13.16 36.56
C ILE A 343 -4.57 14.01 35.60
N LYS A 344 -3.26 13.74 35.57
CA LYS A 344 -2.32 14.47 34.69
C LYS A 344 -2.34 13.98 33.25
N HIS A 345 -2.49 12.67 33.06
CA HIS A 345 -2.46 12.01 31.76
C HIS A 345 -3.74 11.17 31.61
N PRO A 346 -4.84 11.78 31.13
CA PRO A 346 -6.08 11.04 30.88
C PRO A 346 -5.85 9.99 29.80
N ILE A 347 -6.37 8.78 30.01
CA ILE A 347 -6.07 7.61 29.15
C ILE A 347 -7.24 7.15 28.30
N ILE A 348 -8.46 7.61 28.60
CA ILE A 348 -9.65 7.28 27.80
C ILE A 348 -9.84 8.33 26.72
N GLN A 349 -9.79 7.90 25.47
CA GLN A 349 -10.01 8.75 24.31
C GLN A 349 -11.48 8.73 23.88
N THR A 350 -11.94 9.85 23.32
CA THR A 350 -13.25 9.97 22.66
C THR A 350 -13.14 10.86 21.42
N HIS A 351 -14.20 10.86 20.61
CA HIS A 351 -14.32 11.67 19.42
C HIS A 351 -15.11 12.94 19.68
N VAL A 352 -14.49 14.09 19.46
CA VAL A 352 -15.13 15.42 19.52
C VAL A 352 -15.18 16.06 18.15
N LYS A 353 -16.26 16.77 17.83
CA LYS A 353 -16.36 17.55 16.60
C LYS A 353 -15.93 18.98 16.87
N ILE A 354 -14.86 19.41 16.20
CA ILE A 354 -14.35 20.78 16.26
C ILE A 354 -14.27 21.29 14.82
N ASN A 355 -14.93 22.40 14.49
CA ASN A 355 -14.93 23.02 13.16
C ASN A 355 -15.23 22.01 12.04
N ASN A 356 -16.33 21.24 12.17
CA ASN A 356 -16.72 20.15 11.26
C ASN A 356 -15.69 19.04 11.04
N THR A 357 -14.64 19.00 11.86
CA THR A 357 -13.60 17.97 11.81
C THR A 357 -13.69 17.11 13.06
N THR A 358 -13.68 15.79 12.90
CA THR A 358 -13.58 14.87 14.04
C THR A 358 -12.16 14.89 14.57
N ARG A 359 -12.00 15.12 15.87
CA ARG A 359 -10.73 15.02 16.60
C ARG A 359 -10.86 13.96 17.67
N THR A 360 -9.78 13.24 17.92
CA THR A 360 -9.66 12.31 19.05
C THR A 360 -8.98 13.05 20.19
N VAL A 361 -9.59 13.05 21.37
CA VAL A 361 -9.06 13.72 22.57
C VAL A 361 -9.23 12.80 23.77
N ALA A 362 -8.41 12.98 24.81
CA ALA A 362 -8.61 12.35 26.11
C ALA A 362 -9.09 13.41 27.11
N PRO A 363 -10.41 13.60 27.28
CA PRO A 363 -10.95 14.70 28.06
C PRO A 363 -10.90 14.41 29.57
N ILE A 364 -11.10 15.48 30.35
CA ILE A 364 -11.43 15.41 31.77
C ILE A 364 -12.90 15.82 31.98
N GLY A 365 -13.52 15.35 33.05
CA GLY A 365 -14.91 15.61 33.41
C GLY A 365 -15.78 14.38 33.27
N ILE A 366 -17.01 14.59 32.82
CA ILE A 366 -18.04 13.55 32.70
C ILE A 366 -18.55 13.54 31.26
N TRP A 367 -18.58 12.36 30.64
CA TRP A 367 -19.15 12.15 29.31
C TRP A 367 -19.68 10.72 29.17
N GLU A 368 -20.30 10.41 28.04
CA GLU A 368 -20.75 9.06 27.73
C GLU A 368 -20.12 8.59 26.43
N ASP A 369 -19.63 7.35 26.40
CA ASP A 369 -19.12 6.74 25.18
C ASP A 369 -19.18 5.20 25.25
N MET A 370 -18.93 4.56 24.11
CA MET A 370 -18.63 3.15 24.02
C MET A 370 -17.18 2.89 24.44
N ILE A 371 -16.95 1.96 25.36
CA ILE A 371 -15.62 1.59 25.85
C ILE A 371 -15.44 0.08 25.85
N PHE A 372 -14.22 -0.40 25.55
CA PHE A 372 -13.88 -1.80 25.68
C PHE A 372 -13.65 -2.19 27.15
N SER A 373 -14.08 -3.39 27.55
CA SER A 373 -14.03 -3.87 28.93
C SER A 373 -12.63 -3.76 29.55
N GLU A 374 -11.58 -4.06 28.80
CA GLU A 374 -10.21 -3.99 29.33
C GLU A 374 -9.71 -2.55 29.49
N GLU A 375 -10.13 -1.63 28.62
CA GLU A 375 -9.84 -0.20 28.78
C GLU A 375 -10.53 0.35 30.02
N LEU A 376 -11.80 -0.03 30.22
CA LEU A 376 -12.58 0.30 31.41
C LEU A 376 -11.93 -0.23 32.69
N ASN A 377 -11.56 -1.51 32.69
CA ASN A 377 -10.91 -2.16 33.83
C ASN A 377 -9.55 -1.55 34.16
N ASN A 378 -8.77 -1.17 33.14
CA ASN A 378 -7.52 -0.44 33.34
C ASN A 378 -7.76 0.96 33.91
N ALA A 379 -8.73 1.71 33.37
CA ALA A 379 -9.05 3.07 33.79
C ALA A 379 -9.52 3.16 35.24
N LYS A 380 -10.26 2.16 35.75
CA LYS A 380 -10.62 2.08 37.17
C LYS A 380 -9.39 2.14 38.10
N LYS A 381 -8.24 1.59 37.70
CA LYS A 381 -6.99 1.64 38.48
C LYS A 381 -6.43 3.06 38.61
N TYR A 382 -6.81 3.94 37.70
CA TYR A 382 -6.45 5.36 37.70
C TYR A 382 -7.57 6.24 38.30
N GLY A 383 -8.57 5.66 38.96
CA GLY A 383 -9.63 6.39 39.67
C GLY A 383 -10.83 6.80 38.81
N TYR A 384 -10.93 6.34 37.57
CA TYR A 384 -12.13 6.55 36.76
C TYR A 384 -13.34 5.82 37.34
N LYS A 385 -14.53 6.41 37.17
CA LYS A 385 -15.83 5.79 37.50
C LYS A 385 -16.67 5.63 36.24
N PHE A 386 -17.54 4.61 36.25
CA PHE A 386 -18.33 4.16 35.10
C PHE A 386 -19.78 3.86 35.49
#